data_AF-A0A7Y4WH17-F1
#
_entry.id   AF-A0A7Y4WH17-F1
#
_cell.length_a   1.000
_cell.length_b   1.000
_cell.length_c   1.000
_cell.angle_alpha   90.00
_cell.angle_beta   90.00
_cell.angle_gamma   90.00
#
_symmetry.space_group_name_H-M   'P 1'
#
loop_
_entity.id
_entity.type
_entity.pdbx_description
1 polymer ?
#
loop_
_entity_poly.entity_id
_entity_poly.type
_entity_poly.pdbx_seq_one_letter_code
_entity_poly.pdbx_strand_id
1 'polypeptide(L)'
;MGMDENIVTSYLLQVGRSYYTSPTFLRAAHFTPTSQFGVGFLSVFAASDEVVVDTLSFAGQAAEPLRLTLTGPRNYLLVDKGSRTTPGTTVSVRLRDRIEVADVVTSLRQWCRRVEFPIEVRGDEARVTIIAETASDFTFSEVDHSSQGKLIELKAFDVDRPGIDGELYVLAIRSEDPSKNDEDWARMNWYKYSYTPSYPQTVNRVPASVSCFHGITLTEGEGSADAMIARLDYRRSSDRVTLARSGRLRQGLHNGDAELRSRWVEVLDEHLRLTSLATGEDRWDYVQRLIDRYESLGDYWTTLPRAVRFFCEGTAIQVSAAEATPWDTITLLWEDYNTYKPDWDHLKATAAELKGQLSGVVPTLSTYDVLVMSELHKEMLFGNRGVERVELVGNDYLRIFWGPRDRCDCIDEGDRQGLFFANAGTAVGVACGLHVTYRHKKAVLVNTSTPLGLWLKLILNYAAQNPRQLAVRPELLARLKELLIQAATYISLVDDFAKFVDRLVPLLPAELRFEGTCPSTSEDFGVFTARRMESIQMQRKMTERFKHRPELQ
;
A
#
# COMPACT_ATOMS: atom_id res chain seq x y z
N MET A 1 -11.96 -25.70 37.74
CA MET A 1 -13.31 -25.57 37.17
C MET A 1 -14.30 -25.38 38.30
N GLY A 2 -15.35 -24.58 38.08
CA GLY A 2 -16.26 -24.16 39.14
C GLY A 2 -15.62 -23.24 40.18
N MET A 3 -16.37 -22.90 41.22
CA MET A 3 -15.99 -22.00 42.30
C MET A 3 -16.38 -22.60 43.65
N ASP A 4 -15.53 -22.43 44.66
CA ASP A 4 -15.85 -22.68 46.06
C ASP A 4 -16.16 -21.35 46.79
N GLU A 5 -16.47 -21.44 48.09
CA GLU A 5 -16.86 -20.28 48.90
C GLU A 5 -15.77 -19.22 48.95
N ASN A 6 -14.51 -19.64 49.00
CA ASN A 6 -13.37 -18.74 49.02
C ASN A 6 -13.22 -18.00 47.68
N ILE A 7 -13.36 -18.69 46.54
CA ILE A 7 -13.34 -18.06 45.22
C ILE A 7 -14.49 -17.05 45.08
N VAL A 8 -15.69 -17.41 45.54
CA VAL A 8 -16.86 -16.55 45.49
C VAL A 8 -16.64 -15.27 46.32
N THR A 9 -16.27 -15.42 47.59
CA THR A 9 -16.15 -14.30 48.54
C THR A 9 -14.95 -13.40 48.27
N SER A 10 -13.83 -13.98 47.82
CA SER A 10 -12.58 -13.25 47.58
C SER A 10 -12.44 -12.64 46.18
N TYR A 11 -13.20 -13.14 45.20
CA TYR A 11 -13.05 -12.71 43.80
C TYR A 11 -14.38 -12.40 43.12
N LEU A 12 -15.33 -13.34 43.01
CA LEU A 12 -16.58 -13.12 42.25
C LEU A 12 -17.37 -11.90 42.77
N LEU A 13 -17.47 -11.76 44.09
CA LEU A 13 -18.21 -10.67 44.74
C LEU A 13 -17.37 -9.40 44.91
N GLN A 14 -16.07 -9.47 44.65
CA GLN A 14 -15.15 -8.36 44.85
C GLN A 14 -14.94 -7.62 43.54
N VAL A 15 -15.52 -6.42 43.45
CA VAL A 15 -15.36 -5.56 42.28
C VAL A 15 -13.88 -5.28 42.02
N GLY A 16 -13.42 -5.54 40.79
CA GLY A 16 -12.04 -5.26 40.41
C GLY A 16 -11.04 -6.35 40.79
N ARG A 17 -11.48 -7.50 41.32
CA ARG A 17 -10.60 -8.64 41.64
C ARG A 17 -10.90 -9.81 40.74
N SER A 18 -9.86 -10.37 40.13
CA SER A 18 -9.96 -11.59 39.33
C SER A 18 -9.21 -12.74 39.99
N TYR A 19 -9.83 -13.91 40.07
CA TYR A 19 -9.13 -15.13 40.52
C TYR A 19 -7.94 -15.46 39.62
N TYR A 20 -8.06 -15.14 38.35
CA TYR A 20 -7.05 -15.38 37.32
C TYR A 20 -5.76 -14.58 37.51
N THR A 21 -5.79 -13.51 38.30
CA THR A 21 -4.59 -12.75 38.67
C THR A 21 -4.04 -13.16 40.04
N SER A 22 -4.65 -14.15 40.70
CA SER A 22 -4.20 -14.60 42.02
C SER A 22 -2.90 -15.41 41.93
N PRO A 23 -2.02 -15.35 42.95
CA PRO A 23 -0.83 -16.19 43.01
C PRO A 23 -1.14 -17.70 42.96
N THR A 24 -2.31 -18.11 43.44
CA THR A 24 -2.74 -19.52 43.40
C THR A 24 -2.98 -19.96 41.95
N PHE A 25 -3.72 -19.16 41.17
CA PHE A 25 -3.96 -19.46 39.76
C PHE A 25 -2.68 -19.41 38.94
N LEU A 26 -1.89 -18.33 39.08
CA LEU A 26 -0.67 -18.12 38.28
C LEU A 26 0.40 -19.19 38.50
N ARG A 27 0.39 -19.88 39.67
CA ARG A 27 1.31 -21.00 39.95
C ARG A 27 0.81 -22.35 39.44
N ALA A 28 -0.50 -22.51 39.28
CA ALA A 28 -1.13 -23.81 39.00
C ALA A 28 -1.62 -23.97 37.56
N ALA A 29 -1.89 -22.87 36.85
CA ALA A 29 -2.44 -22.91 35.50
C ALA A 29 -1.38 -22.61 34.43
N HIS A 30 -1.43 -23.36 33.34
CA HIS A 30 -0.55 -23.20 32.17
C HIS A 30 -1.25 -22.54 30.97
N PHE A 31 -2.32 -21.78 31.22
CA PHE A 31 -3.04 -21.04 30.17
C PHE A 31 -3.19 -19.57 30.54
N THR A 32 -3.32 -18.72 29.52
CA THR A 32 -3.51 -17.28 29.67
C THR A 32 -5.02 -16.96 29.69
N PRO A 33 -5.56 -16.42 30.79
CA PRO A 33 -6.97 -16.09 30.89
C PRO A 33 -7.29 -14.70 30.32
N THR A 34 -8.44 -14.58 29.65
CA THR A 34 -9.00 -13.30 29.17
C THR A 34 -9.46 -12.37 30.30
N SER A 35 -9.95 -12.93 31.41
CA SER A 35 -10.55 -12.17 32.50
C SER A 35 -9.51 -11.71 33.52
N GLN A 36 -8.95 -10.51 33.33
CA GLN A 36 -7.92 -9.96 34.23
C GLN A 36 -8.45 -8.86 35.18
N PHE A 37 -9.61 -8.27 34.87
CA PHE A 37 -10.07 -7.05 35.55
C PHE A 37 -11.05 -7.27 36.69
N GLY A 38 -11.76 -8.40 36.75
CA GLY A 38 -12.73 -8.65 37.82
C GLY A 38 -13.97 -7.76 37.79
N VAL A 39 -14.32 -7.21 36.62
CA VAL A 39 -15.55 -6.40 36.42
C VAL A 39 -16.53 -7.01 35.42
N GLY A 40 -16.09 -8.02 34.66
CA GLY A 40 -16.87 -8.58 33.55
C GLY A 40 -18.22 -9.12 33.98
N PHE A 41 -18.29 -9.81 35.11
CA PHE A 41 -19.55 -10.36 35.62
C PHE A 41 -20.60 -9.28 35.90
N LEU A 42 -20.20 -8.09 36.37
CA LEU A 42 -21.13 -7.00 36.70
C LEU A 42 -21.90 -6.49 35.47
N SER A 43 -21.40 -6.72 34.26
CA SER A 43 -22.09 -6.35 33.03
C SER A 43 -23.45 -7.04 32.88
N VAL A 44 -23.67 -8.19 33.54
CA VAL A 44 -24.95 -8.91 33.53
C VAL A 44 -26.10 -8.04 34.08
N PHE A 45 -25.81 -7.15 35.03
CA PHE A 45 -26.81 -6.28 35.64
C PHE A 45 -27.26 -5.14 34.71
N ALA A 46 -26.56 -4.94 33.59
CA ALA A 46 -27.04 -4.06 32.53
C ALA A 46 -28.29 -4.62 31.82
N ALA A 47 -28.56 -5.92 31.92
CA ALA A 47 -29.68 -6.59 31.28
C ALA A 47 -30.65 -7.28 32.27
N SER A 48 -30.31 -7.37 33.56
CA SER A 48 -31.06 -8.11 34.57
C SER A 48 -30.99 -7.46 35.94
N ASP A 49 -32.06 -7.61 36.72
CA ASP A 49 -32.09 -7.24 38.15
C ASP A 49 -31.87 -8.44 39.08
N GLU A 50 -31.89 -9.66 38.53
CA GLU A 50 -31.80 -10.92 39.28
C GLU A 50 -30.93 -11.94 38.54
N VAL A 51 -29.86 -12.39 39.20
CA VAL A 51 -28.92 -13.39 38.67
C VAL A 51 -28.71 -14.49 39.70
N VAL A 52 -28.88 -15.74 39.26
CA VAL A 52 -28.63 -16.92 40.08
C VAL A 52 -27.39 -17.63 39.56
N VAL A 53 -26.40 -17.83 40.41
CA VAL A 53 -25.17 -18.58 40.10
C VAL A 53 -25.17 -19.87 40.90
N ASP A 54 -25.27 -21.01 40.22
CA ASP A 54 -25.11 -22.34 40.82
C ASP A 54 -23.77 -22.93 40.40
N THR A 55 -22.90 -23.27 41.35
CA THR A 55 -21.51 -23.63 41.08
C THR A 55 -21.04 -24.77 41.97
N LEU A 56 -20.21 -25.66 41.40
CA LEU A 56 -19.53 -26.73 42.12
C LEU A 56 -18.07 -26.75 41.72
N SER A 57 -17.17 -26.57 42.68
CA SER A 57 -15.73 -26.64 42.45
C SER A 57 -15.28 -28.05 42.08
N PHE A 58 -14.30 -28.14 41.19
CA PHE A 58 -13.61 -29.40 40.87
C PHE A 58 -12.59 -29.80 41.97
N ALA A 59 -12.35 -28.96 42.97
CA ALA A 59 -11.35 -29.19 44.00
C ALA A 59 -11.75 -30.32 44.98
N GLY A 60 -11.35 -31.56 44.68
CA GLY A 60 -11.35 -32.70 45.59
C GLY A 60 -12.72 -33.22 46.06
N GLN A 61 -12.73 -34.36 46.76
CA GLN A 61 -13.93 -35.11 47.19
C GLN A 61 -14.83 -34.38 48.22
N ALA A 62 -14.52 -33.13 48.60
CA ALA A 62 -15.20 -32.40 49.68
C ALA A 62 -15.76 -31.02 49.26
N ALA A 63 -15.76 -30.67 47.97
CA ALA A 63 -16.35 -29.41 47.52
C ALA A 63 -17.89 -29.46 47.65
N GLU A 64 -18.46 -28.53 48.41
CA GLU A 64 -19.90 -28.37 48.48
C GLU A 64 -20.42 -27.49 47.32
N PRO A 65 -21.57 -27.84 46.72
CA PRO A 65 -22.21 -26.99 45.72
C PRO A 65 -22.74 -25.72 46.40
N LEU A 66 -22.63 -24.59 45.70
CA LEU A 66 -23.07 -23.28 46.18
C LEU A 66 -24.09 -22.69 45.22
N ARG A 67 -25.15 -22.09 45.78
CA ARG A 67 -26.13 -21.31 45.03
C ARG A 67 -26.13 -19.87 45.55
N LEU A 68 -25.87 -18.93 44.65
CA LEU A 68 -25.84 -17.50 44.93
C LEU A 68 -27.03 -16.85 44.24
N THR A 69 -27.81 -16.07 44.98
CA THR A 69 -28.86 -15.22 44.40
C THR A 69 -28.45 -13.75 44.57
N LEU A 70 -28.29 -13.06 43.45
CA LEU A 70 -27.82 -11.68 43.37
C LEU A 70 -28.93 -10.80 42.82
N THR A 71 -29.38 -9.82 43.61
CA THR A 71 -30.54 -8.96 43.27
C THR A 71 -30.13 -7.56 42.83
N GLY A 72 -29.00 -7.44 42.12
CA GLY A 72 -28.44 -6.17 41.65
C GLY A 72 -27.00 -5.94 42.13
N PRO A 73 -26.29 -4.93 41.58
CA PRO A 73 -24.85 -4.75 41.79
C PRO A 73 -24.47 -4.24 43.20
N ARG A 74 -25.43 -3.76 43.98
CA ARG A 74 -25.25 -3.27 45.37
C ARG A 74 -26.19 -3.94 46.38
N ASN A 75 -26.92 -4.96 45.94
CA ASN A 75 -28.03 -5.53 46.70
C ASN A 75 -27.65 -6.86 47.37
N TYR A 76 -28.57 -7.36 48.20
CA TYR A 76 -28.40 -8.53 49.04
C TYR A 76 -27.93 -9.76 48.25
N LEU A 77 -26.92 -10.43 48.81
CA LEU A 77 -26.48 -11.76 48.42
C LEU A 77 -27.14 -12.77 49.37
N LEU A 78 -27.84 -13.74 48.78
CA LEU A 78 -28.24 -14.95 49.48
C LEU A 78 -27.30 -16.07 49.03
N VAL A 79 -26.60 -16.70 49.98
CA VAL A 79 -25.76 -17.88 49.75
C VAL A 79 -26.47 -19.08 50.36
N ASP A 80 -26.88 -20.02 49.50
CA ASP A 80 -27.51 -21.28 49.88
C ASP A 80 -26.63 -22.46 49.46
N LYS A 81 -26.93 -23.63 50.04
CA LYS A 81 -26.42 -24.90 49.55
C LYS A 81 -26.96 -25.17 48.14
N GLY A 82 -26.06 -25.36 47.19
CA GLY A 82 -26.40 -25.67 45.80
C GLY A 82 -26.88 -27.11 45.61
N SER A 83 -27.33 -27.43 44.40
CA SER A 83 -27.86 -28.76 44.06
C SER A 83 -27.01 -29.52 43.04
N ARG A 84 -25.95 -28.89 42.53
CA ARG A 84 -25.08 -29.47 41.51
C ARG A 84 -24.35 -30.70 42.02
N THR A 85 -24.30 -31.72 41.16
CA THR A 85 -23.54 -32.96 41.37
C THR A 85 -22.31 -33.04 40.47
N THR A 86 -22.24 -32.21 39.42
CA THR A 86 -21.12 -32.17 38.47
C THR A 86 -20.38 -30.83 38.55
N PRO A 87 -19.03 -30.84 38.59
CA PRO A 87 -18.24 -29.62 38.62
C PRO A 87 -18.58 -28.65 37.48
N GLY A 88 -18.41 -27.35 37.74
CA GLY A 88 -18.73 -26.28 36.79
C GLY A 88 -19.70 -25.25 37.36
N THR A 89 -20.20 -24.37 36.50
CA THR A 89 -21.05 -23.24 36.92
C THR A 89 -22.18 -23.06 35.92
N THR A 90 -23.39 -22.79 36.43
CA THR A 90 -24.54 -22.34 35.67
C THR A 90 -24.90 -20.94 36.14
N VAL A 91 -25.01 -20.01 35.20
CA VAL A 91 -25.46 -18.64 35.45
C VAL A 91 -26.84 -18.49 34.82
N SER A 92 -27.86 -18.26 35.65
CA SER A 92 -29.23 -18.00 35.21
C SER A 92 -29.52 -16.51 35.35
N VAL A 93 -29.93 -15.88 34.26
CA VAL A 93 -30.12 -14.43 34.19
C VAL A 93 -31.58 -14.14 33.86
N ARG A 94 -32.29 -13.44 34.76
CA ARG A 94 -33.65 -12.99 34.49
C ARG A 94 -33.63 -11.67 33.73
N LEU A 95 -33.72 -11.75 32.41
CA LEU A 95 -33.67 -10.57 31.55
C LEU A 95 -34.85 -9.61 31.82
N ARG A 96 -34.57 -8.30 31.81
CA ARG A 96 -35.61 -7.25 31.87
C ARG A 96 -36.44 -7.24 30.59
N ASP A 97 -35.76 -7.37 29.47
CA ASP A 97 -36.34 -7.38 28.13
C ASP A 97 -36.14 -8.74 27.48
N ARG A 98 -37.10 -9.15 26.65
CA ARG A 98 -36.98 -10.38 25.85
C ARG A 98 -35.87 -10.21 24.82
N ILE A 99 -35.05 -11.25 24.66
CA ILE A 99 -34.01 -11.33 23.62
C ILE A 99 -34.33 -12.51 22.72
N GLU A 100 -34.26 -12.31 21.41
CA GLU A 100 -34.47 -13.40 20.45
C GLU A 100 -33.19 -14.23 20.31
N VAL A 101 -33.36 -15.56 20.22
CA VAL A 101 -32.24 -16.50 20.11
C VAL A 101 -31.38 -16.23 18.86
N ALA A 102 -32.00 -15.76 17.78
CA ALA A 102 -31.30 -15.38 16.55
C ALA A 102 -30.30 -14.24 16.76
N ASP A 103 -30.63 -13.25 17.60
CA ASP A 103 -29.76 -12.11 17.90
C ASP A 103 -28.56 -12.54 18.74
N VAL A 104 -28.78 -13.49 19.67
CA VAL A 104 -27.71 -14.11 20.47
C VAL A 104 -26.76 -14.88 19.56
N VAL A 105 -27.28 -15.72 18.66
CA VAL A 105 -26.46 -16.49 17.71
C VAL A 105 -25.64 -15.55 16.82
N THR A 106 -26.25 -14.49 16.32
CA THR A 106 -25.56 -13.48 15.49
C THR A 106 -24.42 -12.81 16.25
N SER A 107 -24.68 -12.36 17.48
CA SER A 107 -23.67 -11.72 18.34
C SER A 107 -22.51 -12.68 18.66
N LEU A 108 -22.83 -13.94 18.98
CA LEU A 108 -21.82 -14.95 19.29
C LEU A 108 -20.99 -15.30 18.06
N ARG A 109 -21.56 -15.43 16.86
CA ARG A 109 -20.79 -15.64 15.63
C ARG A 109 -19.84 -14.47 15.33
N GLN A 110 -20.24 -13.25 15.68
CA GLN A 110 -19.38 -12.08 15.51
C GLN A 110 -18.23 -12.06 16.53
N TRP A 111 -18.48 -12.43 17.79
CA TRP A 111 -17.48 -12.32 18.85
C TRP A 111 -16.64 -13.57 19.06
N CYS A 112 -17.15 -14.76 18.76
CA CYS A 112 -16.56 -16.05 19.14
C CYS A 112 -16.06 -16.81 17.92
N ARG A 113 -15.28 -16.16 17.05
CA ARG A 113 -14.81 -16.74 15.78
C ARG A 113 -13.77 -17.84 15.96
N ARG A 114 -12.99 -17.81 17.05
CA ARG A 114 -11.86 -18.72 17.29
C ARG A 114 -11.90 -19.38 18.67
N VAL A 115 -13.10 -19.55 19.23
CA VAL A 115 -13.27 -20.13 20.56
C VAL A 115 -12.81 -21.60 20.60
N GLU A 116 -12.10 -21.96 21.66
CA GLU A 116 -11.55 -23.31 21.86
C GLU A 116 -12.62 -24.38 22.07
N PHE A 117 -13.75 -23.96 22.65
CA PHE A 117 -14.83 -24.86 23.03
C PHE A 117 -16.08 -24.54 22.22
N PRO A 118 -16.77 -25.56 21.67
CA PRO A 118 -18.05 -25.37 21.01
C PRO A 118 -19.07 -24.71 21.95
N ILE A 119 -19.78 -23.70 21.44
CA ILE A 119 -20.86 -23.02 22.17
C ILE A 119 -22.19 -23.56 21.65
N GLU A 120 -22.92 -24.28 22.49
CA GLU A 120 -24.27 -24.71 22.19
C GLU A 120 -25.28 -23.64 22.60
N VAL A 121 -26.10 -23.19 21.64
CA VAL A 121 -27.23 -22.29 21.87
C VAL A 121 -28.52 -23.08 21.66
N ARG A 122 -29.39 -23.07 22.67
CA ARG A 122 -30.68 -23.77 22.66
C ARG A 122 -31.81 -22.77 22.89
N GLY A 123 -32.74 -22.70 21.95
CA GLY A 123 -34.03 -22.01 22.07
C GLY A 123 -35.19 -23.01 22.01
N ASP A 124 -36.42 -22.50 22.03
CA ASP A 124 -37.64 -23.33 22.05
C ASP A 124 -37.72 -24.29 20.85
N GLU A 125 -37.28 -23.85 19.66
CA GLU A 125 -37.33 -24.64 18.43
C GLU A 125 -35.96 -24.77 17.71
N ALA A 126 -34.92 -24.10 18.21
CA ALA A 126 -33.63 -24.00 17.53
C ALA A 126 -32.48 -24.52 18.40
N ARG A 127 -31.61 -25.34 17.82
CA ARG A 127 -30.31 -25.71 18.39
C ARG A 127 -29.22 -25.34 17.40
N VAL A 128 -28.31 -24.47 17.81
CA VAL A 128 -27.18 -24.01 17.00
C VAL A 128 -25.89 -24.27 17.77
N THR A 129 -24.90 -24.84 17.11
CA THR A 129 -23.55 -24.98 17.66
C THR A 129 -22.63 -24.00 16.94
N ILE A 130 -21.93 -23.19 17.71
CA ILE A 130 -20.90 -22.28 17.22
C ILE A 130 -19.56 -22.95 17.50
N ILE A 131 -18.78 -23.13 16.45
CA ILE A 131 -17.43 -23.71 16.50
C ILE A 131 -16.43 -22.68 15.99
N ALA A 132 -15.15 -22.88 16.29
CA ALA A 132 -14.10 -22.06 15.70
C ALA A 132 -14.11 -22.17 14.18
N GLU A 133 -13.92 -21.04 13.52
CA GLU A 133 -13.62 -20.99 12.10
C GLU A 133 -12.26 -21.61 11.80
N THR A 134 -12.15 -22.15 10.60
CA THR A 134 -10.99 -22.87 10.09
C THR A 134 -10.63 -22.40 8.69
N ALA A 135 -9.42 -22.71 8.24
CA ALA A 135 -8.99 -22.45 6.87
C ALA A 135 -9.99 -22.96 5.81
N SER A 136 -10.54 -24.17 6.01
CA SER A 136 -11.48 -24.79 5.07
C SER A 136 -12.81 -24.05 4.91
N ASP A 137 -13.17 -23.17 5.84
CA ASP A 137 -14.39 -22.35 5.71
C ASP A 137 -14.22 -21.26 4.63
N PHE A 138 -12.99 -20.91 4.28
CA PHE A 138 -12.68 -19.79 3.40
C PHE A 138 -11.92 -20.20 2.13
N THR A 139 -11.09 -21.24 2.18
CA THR A 139 -10.32 -21.65 1.00
C THR A 139 -11.21 -22.11 -0.14
N PHE A 140 -10.83 -21.76 -1.37
CA PHE A 140 -11.55 -22.17 -2.57
C PHE A 140 -10.63 -22.19 -3.80
N SER A 141 -11.08 -22.88 -4.84
CA SER A 141 -10.49 -22.88 -6.17
C SER A 141 -11.63 -22.93 -7.19
N GLU A 142 -11.73 -21.91 -8.03
CA GLU A 142 -12.80 -21.74 -9.02
C GLU A 142 -12.24 -21.22 -10.34
N VAL A 143 -12.97 -21.43 -11.44
CA VAL A 143 -12.60 -20.89 -12.75
C VAL A 143 -12.70 -19.37 -12.75
N ASP A 144 -11.68 -18.68 -13.27
CA ASP A 144 -11.73 -17.24 -13.50
C ASP A 144 -12.62 -16.95 -14.71
N HIS A 145 -13.82 -16.44 -14.45
CA HIS A 145 -14.77 -16.11 -15.52
C HIS A 145 -14.36 -14.90 -16.37
N SER A 146 -13.32 -14.16 -15.97
CA SER A 146 -12.79 -13.04 -16.74
C SER A 146 -11.65 -13.42 -17.69
N SER A 147 -10.97 -14.54 -17.42
CA SER A 147 -9.76 -14.97 -18.12
C SER A 147 -9.85 -16.46 -18.42
N GLN A 148 -10.06 -16.82 -19.68
CA GLN A 148 -10.18 -18.23 -20.09
C GLN A 148 -8.92 -19.04 -19.73
N GLY A 149 -9.12 -20.23 -19.13
CA GLY A 149 -8.03 -21.14 -18.77
C GLY A 149 -7.28 -20.74 -17.49
N LYS A 150 -7.87 -19.89 -16.64
CA LYS A 150 -7.31 -19.46 -15.36
C LYS A 150 -8.22 -19.89 -14.21
N LEU A 151 -7.62 -20.11 -13.05
CA LEU A 151 -8.27 -20.37 -11.78
C LEU A 151 -8.01 -19.23 -10.82
N ILE A 152 -9.01 -18.88 -10.01
CA ILE A 152 -8.89 -18.03 -8.83
C ILE A 152 -8.89 -18.94 -7.61
N GLU A 153 -7.88 -18.79 -6.77
CA GLU A 153 -7.74 -19.59 -5.56
C GLU A 153 -7.51 -18.69 -4.35
N LEU A 154 -8.18 -19.00 -3.23
CA LEU A 154 -7.83 -18.44 -1.93
C LEU A 154 -7.09 -19.53 -1.14
N LYS A 155 -5.80 -19.32 -0.95
CA LYS A 155 -4.91 -20.24 -0.22
C LYS A 155 -4.74 -19.77 1.22
N ALA A 156 -4.65 -20.72 2.14
CA ALA A 156 -4.39 -20.46 3.56
C ALA A 156 -3.01 -21.01 3.94
N PHE A 157 -2.29 -20.29 4.79
CA PHE A 157 -1.00 -20.66 5.33
C PHE A 157 -1.05 -20.54 6.85
N ASP A 158 -0.80 -21.64 7.56
CA ASP A 158 -0.76 -21.61 9.02
C ASP A 158 0.33 -20.67 9.51
N VAL A 159 0.04 -19.94 10.58
CA VAL A 159 1.00 -19.00 11.17
C VAL A 159 2.14 -19.74 11.86
N ASP A 160 1.83 -20.81 12.59
CA ASP A 160 2.77 -21.64 13.36
C ASP A 160 3.82 -20.79 14.11
N ARG A 161 3.35 -19.91 15.00
CA ARG A 161 4.19 -19.07 15.86
C ARG A 161 3.78 -19.21 17.33
N PRO A 162 4.75 -19.19 18.27
CA PRO A 162 4.44 -19.30 19.69
C PRO A 162 3.42 -18.25 20.16
N GLY A 163 2.25 -18.75 20.58
CA GLY A 163 1.14 -17.94 21.09
C GLY A 163 0.39 -17.11 20.03
N ILE A 164 0.57 -17.38 18.74
CA ILE A 164 -0.31 -16.88 17.68
C ILE A 164 -0.83 -18.07 16.89
N ASP A 165 -2.13 -18.31 17.00
CA ASP A 165 -2.82 -19.31 16.20
C ASP A 165 -3.55 -18.64 15.02
N GLY A 166 -3.89 -19.42 14.00
CA GLY A 166 -4.66 -18.98 12.84
C GLY A 166 -3.86 -19.00 11.55
N GLU A 167 -4.37 -18.31 10.53
CA GLU A 167 -3.85 -18.43 9.16
C GLU A 167 -3.74 -17.08 8.44
N LEU A 168 -2.83 -17.09 7.46
CA LEU A 168 -2.62 -16.06 6.46
C LEU A 168 -3.31 -16.49 5.18
N TYR A 169 -3.99 -15.58 4.50
CA TYR A 169 -4.71 -15.88 3.27
C TYR A 169 -4.15 -15.07 2.11
N VAL A 170 -3.95 -15.74 0.98
CA VAL A 170 -3.52 -15.11 -0.28
C VAL A 170 -4.47 -15.49 -1.39
N LEU A 171 -4.94 -14.48 -2.11
CA LEU A 171 -5.68 -14.67 -3.35
C LEU A 171 -4.68 -14.82 -4.50
N ALA A 172 -4.72 -15.97 -5.16
CA ALA A 172 -3.87 -16.31 -6.28
C ALA A 172 -4.69 -16.46 -7.56
N ILE A 173 -4.08 -16.09 -8.69
CA ILE A 173 -4.59 -16.42 -10.02
C ILE A 173 -3.55 -17.30 -10.70
N ARG A 174 -3.93 -18.48 -11.17
CA ARG A 174 -3.01 -19.41 -11.86
C ARG A 174 -3.64 -20.03 -13.10
N SER A 175 -2.82 -20.63 -13.96
CA SER A 175 -3.31 -21.46 -15.07
C SER A 175 -4.05 -22.69 -14.57
N GLU A 176 -5.10 -23.07 -15.30
CA GLU A 176 -5.76 -24.38 -15.15
C GLU A 176 -4.77 -25.53 -15.40
N ASP A 177 -3.84 -25.34 -16.33
CA ASP A 177 -2.71 -26.25 -16.58
C ASP A 177 -1.70 -26.19 -15.42
N PRO A 178 -1.61 -27.25 -14.57
CA PRO A 178 -0.73 -27.26 -13.41
C PRO A 178 0.76 -27.24 -13.75
N SER A 179 1.13 -27.54 -15.01
CA SER A 179 2.53 -27.59 -15.42
C SER A 179 3.19 -26.22 -15.56
N LYS A 180 2.42 -25.14 -15.70
CA LYS A 180 2.94 -23.78 -15.94
C LYS A 180 3.46 -23.08 -14.68
N ASN A 181 2.98 -23.52 -13.51
CA ASN A 181 3.31 -22.93 -12.21
C ASN A 181 3.32 -21.38 -12.20
N ASP A 182 2.36 -20.76 -12.88
CA ASP A 182 2.28 -19.32 -13.16
C ASP A 182 1.36 -18.60 -12.17
N GLU A 183 1.53 -18.91 -10.89
CA GLU A 183 0.70 -18.40 -9.80
C GLU A 183 1.04 -16.91 -9.54
N ASP A 184 0.07 -16.02 -9.81
CA ASP A 184 0.14 -14.56 -9.67
C ASP A 184 -0.60 -14.11 -8.40
N TRP A 185 0.12 -13.51 -7.45
CA TRP A 185 -0.43 -12.97 -6.20
C TRP A 185 -0.61 -11.43 -6.24
N ALA A 186 -0.23 -10.77 -7.33
CA ALA A 186 -0.23 -9.32 -7.43
C ALA A 186 -1.58 -8.71 -7.87
N ARG A 187 -2.57 -9.55 -8.19
CA ARG A 187 -3.86 -9.13 -8.79
C ARG A 187 -5.01 -8.91 -7.79
N MET A 188 -4.74 -8.78 -6.49
CA MET A 188 -5.77 -8.56 -5.46
C MET A 188 -6.68 -7.35 -5.72
N ASN A 189 -6.14 -6.20 -6.11
CA ASN A 189 -6.98 -5.01 -6.37
C ASN A 189 -7.91 -5.20 -7.57
N TRP A 190 -7.48 -5.94 -8.59
CA TRP A 190 -8.34 -6.28 -9.71
C TRP A 190 -9.55 -7.09 -9.24
N TYR A 191 -9.34 -8.03 -8.32
CA TYR A 191 -10.42 -8.79 -7.69
C TYR A 191 -11.41 -7.86 -6.96
N LYS A 192 -10.91 -6.98 -6.09
CA LYS A 192 -11.76 -6.06 -5.29
C LYS A 192 -12.55 -5.05 -6.14
N TYR A 193 -11.94 -4.46 -7.18
CA TYR A 193 -12.55 -3.35 -7.92
C TYR A 193 -13.12 -3.72 -9.29
N SER A 194 -12.51 -4.68 -9.99
CA SER A 194 -12.89 -5.03 -11.36
C SER A 194 -13.71 -6.31 -11.45
N TYR A 195 -13.45 -7.28 -10.56
CA TYR A 195 -14.17 -8.56 -10.57
C TYR A 195 -15.53 -8.45 -9.84
N THR A 196 -15.59 -7.73 -8.72
CA THR A 196 -16.80 -7.55 -7.89
C THR A 196 -18.07 -7.18 -8.67
N PRO A 197 -18.07 -6.22 -9.61
CA PRO A 197 -19.29 -5.88 -10.36
C PRO A 197 -19.79 -7.02 -11.27
N SER A 198 -18.90 -7.93 -11.70
CA SER A 198 -19.20 -8.99 -12.65
C SER A 198 -19.57 -10.31 -11.96
N TYR A 199 -18.94 -10.62 -10.82
CA TYR A 199 -19.06 -11.91 -10.13
C TYR A 199 -19.09 -11.77 -8.60
N PRO A 200 -20.12 -11.12 -8.03
CA PRO A 200 -20.17 -10.78 -6.61
C PRO A 200 -20.16 -12.00 -5.66
N GLN A 201 -20.66 -13.15 -6.13
CA GLN A 201 -20.72 -14.39 -5.33
C GLN A 201 -19.32 -14.89 -4.93
N THR A 202 -18.37 -14.89 -5.87
CA THR A 202 -16.99 -15.30 -5.59
C THR A 202 -16.32 -14.31 -4.63
N VAL A 203 -16.58 -13.00 -4.80
CA VAL A 203 -16.01 -11.94 -3.94
C VAL A 203 -16.41 -12.07 -2.48
N ASN A 204 -17.66 -12.44 -2.21
CA ASN A 204 -18.17 -12.62 -0.85
C ASN A 204 -17.51 -13.79 -0.09
N ARG A 205 -16.75 -14.65 -0.78
CA ARG A 205 -16.02 -15.77 -0.15
C ARG A 205 -14.66 -15.36 0.43
N VAL A 206 -14.09 -14.23 -0.01
CA VAL A 206 -12.80 -13.78 0.53
C VAL A 206 -13.01 -13.15 1.90
N PRO A 207 -12.40 -13.71 2.96
CA PRO A 207 -12.64 -13.25 4.32
C PRO A 207 -11.98 -11.89 4.57
N ALA A 208 -12.57 -11.13 5.49
CA ALA A 208 -11.92 -10.00 6.13
C ALA A 208 -10.76 -10.46 7.01
N SER A 209 -9.81 -9.55 7.29
CA SER A 209 -8.82 -9.79 8.35
C SER A 209 -9.49 -9.72 9.71
N VAL A 210 -9.11 -10.65 10.59
CA VAL A 210 -9.65 -10.76 11.95
C VAL A 210 -8.50 -10.92 12.92
N SER A 211 -8.58 -10.21 14.04
CA SER A 211 -7.73 -10.49 15.20
C SER A 211 -8.61 -10.85 16.38
N CYS A 212 -8.34 -12.02 16.94
CA CYS A 212 -8.94 -12.52 18.15
C CYS A 212 -7.92 -12.49 19.29
N PHE A 213 -8.43 -12.50 20.51
CA PHE A 213 -7.64 -12.75 21.71
C PHE A 213 -8.34 -13.82 22.54
N HIS A 214 -7.68 -14.98 22.65
CA HIS A 214 -8.24 -16.20 23.22
C HIS A 214 -9.63 -16.53 22.65
N GLY A 215 -9.73 -16.50 21.32
CA GLY A 215 -10.93 -16.84 20.58
C GLY A 215 -11.97 -15.74 20.44
N ILE A 216 -11.81 -14.62 21.17
CA ILE A 216 -12.74 -13.50 21.14
C ILE A 216 -12.27 -12.43 20.16
N THR A 217 -13.10 -12.10 19.18
CA THR A 217 -12.81 -11.09 18.16
C THR A 217 -12.66 -9.70 18.78
N LEU A 218 -11.52 -9.06 18.49
CA LEU A 218 -11.18 -7.72 18.90
C LEU A 218 -11.39 -6.72 17.76
N THR A 219 -10.92 -7.08 16.57
CA THR A 219 -11.00 -6.26 15.38
C THR A 219 -11.36 -7.13 14.18
N GLU A 220 -12.26 -6.61 13.37
CA GLU A 220 -12.52 -7.07 12.03
C GLU A 220 -12.24 -5.88 11.11
N GLY A 221 -11.27 -6.04 10.22
CA GLY A 221 -10.88 -5.00 9.28
C GLY A 221 -11.51 -5.28 7.93
N GLU A 222 -12.26 -4.31 7.39
CA GLU A 222 -12.49 -4.27 5.95
C GLU A 222 -11.11 -4.15 5.28
N GLY A 223 -10.81 -5.07 4.35
CA GLY A 223 -9.45 -5.33 3.86
C GLY A 223 -8.64 -4.05 3.65
N SER A 224 -7.43 -4.03 4.21
CA SER A 224 -6.48 -2.93 4.04
C SER A 224 -6.18 -2.72 2.55
N ALA A 225 -5.52 -1.60 2.22
CA ALA A 225 -4.97 -1.42 0.87
C ALA A 225 -3.97 -2.53 0.50
N ASP A 226 -3.42 -3.20 1.52
CA ASP A 226 -2.53 -4.34 1.41
C ASP A 226 -3.33 -5.64 1.10
N ALA A 227 -2.74 -6.52 0.30
CA ALA A 227 -3.29 -7.82 -0.05
C ALA A 227 -3.16 -8.86 1.09
N MET A 228 -2.55 -8.49 2.21
CA MET A 228 -2.38 -9.34 3.38
C MET A 228 -3.69 -9.52 4.15
N ILE A 229 -4.28 -10.70 4.01
CA ILE A 229 -5.43 -11.13 4.81
C ILE A 229 -4.93 -12.06 5.91
N ALA A 230 -5.27 -11.76 7.16
CA ALA A 230 -4.85 -12.57 8.30
C ALA A 230 -6.02 -12.78 9.27
N ARG A 231 -6.29 -14.03 9.65
CA ARG A 231 -7.27 -14.39 10.68
C ARG A 231 -6.53 -15.03 11.84
N LEU A 232 -6.24 -14.22 12.85
CA LEU A 232 -5.30 -14.53 13.92
C LEU A 232 -6.02 -14.65 15.27
N ASP A 233 -5.49 -15.49 16.15
CA ASP A 233 -5.86 -15.56 17.56
C ASP A 233 -4.60 -15.46 18.43
N TYR A 234 -4.49 -14.33 19.14
CA TYR A 234 -3.37 -14.05 20.03
C TYR A 234 -3.60 -14.70 21.39
N ARG A 235 -2.63 -15.51 21.81
CA ARG A 235 -2.69 -16.30 23.05
C ARG A 235 -1.46 -16.14 23.95
N ARG A 236 -0.52 -15.27 23.57
CA ARG A 236 0.67 -14.97 24.38
C ARG A 236 0.26 -14.36 25.71
N SER A 237 1.00 -14.72 26.76
CA SER A 237 0.83 -14.11 28.08
C SER A 237 1.30 -12.65 28.15
N SER A 238 2.17 -12.23 27.23
CA SER A 238 2.64 -10.85 27.07
C SER A 238 1.57 -9.89 26.57
N ASP A 239 0.59 -10.42 25.83
CA ASP A 239 -0.38 -9.61 25.13
C ASP A 239 -1.46 -9.18 26.12
N ARG A 240 -1.37 -7.92 26.56
CA ARG A 240 -2.33 -7.34 27.50
C ARG A 240 -3.41 -6.58 26.75
N VAL A 241 -4.62 -7.12 26.75
CA VAL A 241 -5.81 -6.39 26.31
C VAL A 241 -6.23 -5.42 27.41
N THR A 242 -6.47 -4.17 27.04
CA THR A 242 -7.04 -3.16 27.95
C THR A 242 -8.56 -3.23 27.95
N LEU A 243 -9.21 -2.76 29.03
CA LEU A 243 -10.67 -2.69 29.12
C LEU A 243 -11.33 -1.98 27.93
N ALA A 244 -10.67 -0.97 27.37
CA ALA A 244 -11.22 -0.16 26.29
C ALA A 244 -11.34 -0.90 24.95
N ARG A 245 -10.74 -2.10 24.79
CA ARG A 245 -10.66 -2.91 23.54
C ARG A 245 -10.11 -2.20 22.29
N SER A 246 -9.97 -0.87 22.28
CA SER A 246 -9.77 -0.05 21.09
C SER A 246 -8.38 0.59 20.95
N GLY A 247 -7.65 0.77 22.07
CA GLY A 247 -6.53 1.73 22.11
C GLY A 247 -5.16 1.26 21.61
N ARG A 248 -4.79 -0.02 21.75
CA ARG A 248 -3.42 -0.51 21.42
C ARG A 248 -3.34 -1.50 20.26
N LEU A 249 -4.45 -2.14 19.91
CA LEU A 249 -4.42 -3.27 18.96
C LEU A 249 -4.42 -2.82 17.50
N ARG A 250 -5.01 -1.65 17.20
CA ARG A 250 -5.10 -1.13 15.82
C ARG A 250 -3.76 -0.75 15.19
N GLN A 251 -2.76 -0.33 15.97
CA GLN A 251 -1.50 0.18 15.42
C GLN A 251 -0.37 -0.86 15.36
N GLY A 252 -0.45 -1.96 16.12
CA GLY A 252 0.70 -2.86 16.30
C GLY A 252 0.55 -4.27 15.72
N LEU A 253 -0.67 -4.80 15.58
CA LEU A 253 -0.80 -6.25 15.40
C LEU A 253 -0.49 -6.76 14.00
N HIS A 254 -0.86 -6.03 12.95
CA HIS A 254 -0.67 -6.52 11.57
C HIS A 254 0.71 -6.17 11.00
N ASN A 255 1.24 -4.98 11.29
CA ASN A 255 2.50 -4.51 10.70
C ASN A 255 3.67 -4.50 11.68
N GLY A 256 3.42 -4.60 13.00
CA GLY A 256 4.43 -4.49 14.04
C GLY A 256 4.84 -5.81 14.69
N ASP A 257 4.08 -6.89 14.51
CA ASP A 257 4.44 -8.20 15.07
C ASP A 257 5.52 -8.87 14.22
N ALA A 258 6.74 -8.94 14.75
CA ALA A 258 7.89 -9.49 14.05
C ALA A 258 7.72 -10.97 13.67
N GLU A 259 7.00 -11.76 14.47
CA GLU A 259 6.78 -13.19 14.20
C GLU A 259 5.80 -13.38 13.04
N LEU A 260 4.74 -12.56 13.00
CA LEU A 260 3.79 -12.53 11.89
C LEU A 260 4.46 -12.04 10.61
N ARG A 261 5.24 -10.95 10.70
CA ARG A 261 6.01 -10.40 9.58
C ARG A 261 6.99 -11.45 9.02
N SER A 262 7.73 -12.13 9.91
CA SER A 262 8.62 -13.24 9.54
C SER A 262 7.88 -14.34 8.79
N ARG A 263 6.68 -14.72 9.26
CA ARG A 263 5.88 -15.73 8.59
C ARG A 263 5.43 -15.32 7.19
N TRP A 264 5.02 -14.07 7.00
CA TRP A 264 4.70 -13.55 5.67
C TRP A 264 5.90 -13.57 4.72
N VAL A 265 7.09 -13.21 5.22
CA VAL A 265 8.34 -13.28 4.46
C VAL A 265 8.63 -14.72 4.02
N GLU A 266 8.50 -15.71 4.90
CA GLU A 266 8.68 -17.13 4.53
C GLU A 266 7.71 -17.56 3.42
N VAL A 267 6.43 -17.21 3.54
CA VAL A 267 5.40 -17.56 2.57
C VAL A 267 5.68 -16.91 1.21
N LEU A 268 6.13 -15.65 1.19
CA LEU A 268 6.50 -14.95 -0.03
C LEU A 268 7.81 -15.47 -0.64
N ASP A 269 8.81 -15.79 0.16
CA ASP A 269 10.07 -16.38 -0.31
C ASP A 269 9.82 -17.75 -0.95
N GLU A 270 8.97 -18.58 -0.32
CA GLU A 270 8.55 -19.84 -0.90
C GLU A 270 7.85 -19.62 -2.24
N HIS A 271 6.92 -18.67 -2.30
CA HIS A 271 6.22 -18.33 -3.54
C HIS A 271 7.18 -17.89 -4.65
N LEU A 272 8.02 -16.91 -4.38
CA LEU A 272 9.00 -16.36 -5.34
C LEU A 272 10.03 -17.40 -5.80
N ARG A 273 10.28 -18.44 -5.00
CA ARG A 273 11.12 -19.57 -5.39
C ARG A 273 10.41 -20.53 -6.33
N LEU A 274 9.10 -20.74 -6.15
CA LEU A 274 8.33 -21.73 -6.89
C LEU A 274 7.73 -21.16 -8.19
N THR A 275 7.10 -19.98 -8.14
CA THR A 275 6.35 -19.44 -9.28
C THR A 275 7.25 -19.11 -10.48
N SER A 276 6.82 -19.51 -11.68
CA SER A 276 7.54 -19.22 -12.92
C SER A 276 7.59 -17.71 -13.23
N LEU A 277 6.65 -16.93 -12.70
CA LEU A 277 6.62 -15.46 -12.83
C LEU A 277 7.79 -14.78 -12.10
N ALA A 278 8.38 -15.44 -11.10
CA ALA A 278 9.52 -14.95 -10.34
C ALA A 278 10.85 -15.55 -10.84
N THR A 279 10.85 -16.15 -12.03
CA THR A 279 12.02 -16.70 -12.70
C THR A 279 12.37 -15.92 -13.97
N GLY A 280 13.60 -16.09 -14.46
CA GLY A 280 14.05 -15.46 -15.71
C GLY A 280 14.41 -13.98 -15.58
N GLU A 281 14.52 -13.31 -16.73
CA GLU A 281 14.92 -11.90 -16.83
C GLU A 281 13.79 -10.91 -16.49
N ASP A 282 12.54 -11.36 -16.48
CA ASP A 282 11.39 -10.48 -16.19
C ASP A 282 10.87 -10.59 -14.75
N ARG A 283 11.54 -11.40 -13.89
CA ARG A 283 11.20 -11.55 -12.45
C ARG A 283 10.92 -10.22 -11.76
N TRP A 284 11.76 -9.22 -12.00
CA TRP A 284 11.71 -7.93 -11.31
C TRP A 284 10.36 -7.22 -11.52
N ASP A 285 9.74 -7.33 -12.69
CA ASP A 285 8.43 -6.74 -13.00
C ASP A 285 7.33 -7.32 -12.11
N TYR A 286 7.31 -8.66 -12.00
CA TYR A 286 6.39 -9.34 -11.11
C TYR A 286 6.64 -8.98 -9.63
N VAL A 287 7.90 -8.88 -9.22
CA VAL A 287 8.28 -8.43 -7.87
C VAL A 287 7.78 -7.01 -7.60
N GLN A 288 7.92 -6.07 -8.54
CA GLN A 288 7.41 -4.70 -8.35
C GLN A 288 5.89 -4.69 -8.14
N ARG A 289 5.14 -5.51 -8.89
CA ARG A 289 3.69 -5.65 -8.69
C ARG A 289 3.33 -6.26 -7.34
N LEU A 290 4.17 -7.13 -6.77
CA LEU A 290 3.99 -7.65 -5.41
C LEU A 290 4.29 -6.59 -4.35
N ILE A 291 5.33 -5.78 -4.51
CA ILE A 291 5.66 -4.71 -3.55
C ILE A 291 4.47 -3.76 -3.36
N ASP A 292 3.81 -3.36 -4.45
CA ASP A 292 2.60 -2.52 -4.42
C ASP A 292 1.39 -3.17 -3.74
N ARG A 293 1.46 -4.49 -3.48
CA ARG A 293 0.38 -5.25 -2.85
C ARG A 293 0.70 -5.60 -1.41
N TYR A 294 1.97 -5.74 -1.07
CA TYR A 294 2.47 -6.18 0.22
C TYR A 294 3.38 -5.12 0.84
N GLU A 295 3.06 -3.83 0.61
CA GLU A 295 3.91 -2.68 0.93
C GLU A 295 4.35 -2.66 2.40
N SER A 296 3.50 -3.17 3.31
CA SER A 296 3.78 -3.22 4.75
C SER A 296 5.03 -4.04 5.12
N LEU A 297 5.54 -4.89 4.22
CA LEU A 297 6.77 -5.66 4.45
C LEU A 297 8.06 -4.86 4.19
N GLY A 298 7.97 -3.61 3.72
CA GLY A 298 9.04 -2.60 3.73
C GLY A 298 10.45 -3.16 3.52
N ASP A 299 11.22 -3.28 4.61
CA ASP A 299 12.63 -3.74 4.60
C ASP A 299 12.87 -5.03 3.80
N TYR A 300 11.93 -5.98 3.83
CA TYR A 300 12.02 -7.22 3.04
C TYR A 300 12.16 -6.90 1.55
N TRP A 301 11.28 -6.05 1.01
CA TRP A 301 11.31 -5.65 -0.39
C TRP A 301 12.57 -4.87 -0.75
N THR A 302 13.05 -4.03 0.15
CA THR A 302 14.25 -3.21 -0.09
C THR A 302 15.50 -4.06 -0.28
N THR A 303 15.58 -5.21 0.39
CA THR A 303 16.73 -6.12 0.41
C THR A 303 16.58 -7.32 -0.52
N LEU A 304 15.39 -7.50 -1.11
CA LEU A 304 15.11 -8.63 -2.00
C LEU A 304 15.99 -8.54 -3.26
N PRO A 305 16.84 -9.56 -3.53
CA PRO A 305 17.73 -9.54 -4.68
C PRO A 305 16.93 -9.56 -5.98
N ARG A 306 17.52 -8.93 -7.01
CA ARG A 306 16.95 -8.87 -8.36
C ARG A 306 15.56 -8.25 -8.43
N ALA A 307 15.23 -7.36 -7.49
CA ALA A 307 13.95 -6.69 -7.44
C ALA A 307 13.87 -5.48 -8.39
N VAL A 308 14.99 -4.86 -8.72
CA VAL A 308 15.08 -3.71 -9.64
C VAL A 308 16.01 -4.05 -10.80
N ARG A 309 15.56 -3.76 -12.02
CA ARG A 309 16.39 -3.91 -13.23
C ARG A 309 17.04 -2.58 -13.59
N PHE A 310 18.33 -2.60 -13.86
CA PHE A 310 19.09 -1.51 -14.47
C PHE A 310 19.77 -2.00 -15.74
N PHE A 311 20.28 -1.09 -16.54
CA PHE A 311 21.13 -1.35 -17.69
C PHE A 311 22.50 -0.72 -17.46
N CYS A 312 23.55 -1.53 -17.54
CA CYS A 312 24.94 -1.09 -17.49
C CYS A 312 25.62 -1.57 -18.77
N GLU A 313 26.20 -0.64 -19.55
CA GLU A 313 26.84 -0.97 -20.83
C GLU A 313 25.94 -1.81 -21.77
N GLY A 314 24.65 -1.47 -21.81
CA GLY A 314 23.66 -2.20 -22.61
C GLY A 314 23.30 -3.59 -22.09
N THR A 315 23.85 -4.03 -20.96
CA THR A 315 23.50 -5.31 -20.32
C THR A 315 22.53 -5.06 -19.18
N ALA A 316 21.43 -5.81 -19.17
CA ALA A 316 20.49 -5.76 -18.05
C ALA A 316 21.14 -6.42 -16.82
N ILE A 317 21.21 -5.66 -15.73
CA ILE A 317 21.58 -6.16 -14.41
C ILE A 317 20.38 -6.04 -13.49
N GLN A 318 20.28 -6.93 -12.51
CA GLN A 318 19.20 -6.91 -11.54
C GLN A 318 19.79 -6.90 -10.14
N VAL A 319 19.36 -5.93 -9.34
CA VAL A 319 19.86 -5.69 -7.98
C VAL A 319 18.68 -5.46 -7.04
N SER A 320 18.91 -5.53 -5.74
CA SER A 320 17.99 -5.01 -4.73
C SER A 320 18.00 -3.48 -4.71
N ALA A 321 16.96 -2.86 -4.17
CA ALA A 321 16.94 -1.40 -3.99
C ALA A 321 18.03 -0.94 -3.01
N ALA A 322 18.30 -1.74 -1.97
CA ALA A 322 19.36 -1.49 -1.00
C ALA A 322 20.77 -1.50 -1.65
N GLU A 323 21.04 -2.40 -2.59
CA GLU A 323 22.32 -2.42 -3.33
C GLU A 323 22.51 -1.22 -4.26
N ALA A 324 21.41 -0.68 -4.82
CA ALA A 324 21.45 0.50 -5.68
C ALA A 324 21.47 1.83 -4.90
N THR A 325 21.03 1.83 -3.63
CA THR A 325 20.94 3.04 -2.80
C THR A 325 22.29 3.75 -2.61
N PRO A 326 23.44 3.06 -2.46
CA PRO A 326 24.74 3.71 -2.38
C PRO A 326 25.29 4.26 -3.70
N TRP A 327 24.63 4.06 -4.84
CA TRP A 327 25.16 4.53 -6.13
C TRP A 327 25.11 6.06 -6.23
N ASP A 328 26.28 6.67 -6.45
CA ASP A 328 26.42 8.12 -6.59
C ASP A 328 25.59 8.69 -7.74
N THR A 329 25.41 7.93 -8.82
CA THR A 329 24.58 8.39 -9.93
C THR A 329 23.77 7.26 -10.51
N ILE A 330 22.47 7.50 -10.65
CA ILE A 330 21.54 6.65 -11.41
C ILE A 330 21.06 7.46 -12.60
N THR A 331 20.98 6.82 -13.75
CA THR A 331 20.47 7.47 -14.95
C THR A 331 19.06 6.97 -15.25
N LEU A 332 18.19 7.84 -15.76
CA LEU A 332 16.88 7.51 -16.29
C LEU A 332 16.86 7.88 -17.77
N LEU A 333 16.56 6.91 -18.63
CA LEU A 333 16.32 7.15 -20.05
C LEU A 333 14.82 7.26 -20.30
N TRP A 334 14.37 8.49 -20.51
CA TRP A 334 12.99 8.89 -20.67
C TRP A 334 12.62 9.03 -22.16
N GLU A 335 11.66 8.25 -22.64
CA GLU A 335 11.07 8.36 -23.99
C GLU A 335 9.90 9.35 -23.97
N ASP A 336 9.70 10.13 -25.05
CA ASP A 336 8.49 10.95 -25.17
C ASP A 336 7.23 10.06 -25.24
N TYR A 337 6.53 9.98 -24.11
CA TYR A 337 5.36 9.14 -23.98
C TYR A 337 4.07 9.95 -24.16
N ASN A 338 3.54 9.99 -25.38
CA ASN A 338 2.43 10.88 -25.76
C ASN A 338 1.02 10.23 -25.76
N THR A 339 0.85 9.03 -25.22
CA THR A 339 -0.41 8.29 -25.27
C THR A 339 -1.06 8.08 -23.89
N TYR A 340 -2.40 8.14 -23.85
CA TYR A 340 -3.22 7.97 -22.63
C TYR A 340 -3.12 6.57 -21.99
N LYS A 341 -2.54 5.60 -22.69
CA LYS A 341 -2.32 4.23 -22.23
C LYS A 341 -0.92 3.77 -22.64
N PRO A 342 -0.01 3.45 -21.69
CA PRO A 342 1.23 2.72 -21.93
C PRO A 342 1.04 1.60 -22.95
N ASP A 343 1.70 1.70 -24.11
CA ASP A 343 1.95 0.57 -24.98
C ASP A 343 3.15 -0.13 -24.35
N TRP A 344 2.83 -1.04 -23.44
CA TRP A 344 3.82 -1.75 -22.64
C TRP A 344 4.74 -2.61 -23.50
N ASP A 345 4.25 -3.13 -24.62
CA ASP A 345 5.04 -3.93 -25.55
C ASP A 345 6.05 -3.05 -26.27
N HIS A 346 5.64 -1.85 -26.72
CA HIS A 346 6.54 -0.85 -27.27
C HIS A 346 7.60 -0.44 -26.25
N LEU A 347 7.21 -0.02 -25.04
CA LEU A 347 8.14 0.40 -24.00
C LEU A 347 9.14 -0.72 -23.61
N LYS A 348 8.70 -1.99 -23.61
CA LYS A 348 9.55 -3.14 -23.34
C LYS A 348 10.50 -3.43 -24.51
N ALA A 349 10.03 -3.30 -25.74
CA ALA A 349 10.86 -3.42 -26.94
C ALA A 349 11.92 -2.31 -27.00
N THR A 350 11.53 -1.06 -26.73
CA THR A 350 12.43 0.09 -26.63
C THR A 350 13.54 -0.18 -25.62
N ALA A 351 13.21 -0.69 -24.43
CA ALA A 351 14.24 -1.04 -23.43
C ALA A 351 15.27 -2.07 -23.95
N ALA A 352 14.88 -2.97 -24.87
CA ALA A 352 15.80 -3.91 -25.51
C ALA A 352 16.63 -3.29 -26.65
N GLU A 353 16.05 -2.38 -27.44
CA GLU A 353 16.77 -1.65 -28.50
C GLU A 353 17.81 -0.68 -27.93
N LEU A 354 17.52 -0.10 -26.77
CA LEU A 354 18.39 0.84 -26.06
C LEU A 354 19.71 0.23 -25.61
N LYS A 355 19.86 -1.11 -25.62
CA LYS A 355 21.13 -1.80 -25.34
C LYS A 355 22.29 -1.25 -26.20
N GLY A 356 22.02 -0.80 -27.43
CA GLY A 356 23.04 -0.24 -28.32
C GLY A 356 23.40 1.23 -28.06
N GLN A 357 22.55 1.99 -27.37
CA GLN A 357 22.72 3.43 -27.14
C GLN A 357 23.24 3.78 -25.74
N LEU A 358 23.21 2.82 -24.82
CA LEU A 358 23.73 2.94 -23.46
C LEU A 358 25.24 2.67 -23.42
N SER A 359 26.03 3.52 -24.09
CA SER A 359 27.48 3.55 -23.90
C SER A 359 27.80 4.29 -22.59
N GLY A 360 28.11 3.57 -21.53
CA GLY A 360 28.52 4.14 -20.24
C GLY A 360 28.40 3.16 -19.08
N VAL A 361 29.24 3.36 -18.06
CA VAL A 361 29.31 2.55 -16.82
C VAL A 361 28.16 2.90 -15.86
N VAL A 362 27.42 3.99 -16.10
CA VAL A 362 26.40 4.49 -15.18
C VAL A 362 25.13 3.63 -15.26
N PRO A 363 24.64 3.08 -14.13
CA PRO A 363 23.40 2.30 -14.10
C PRO A 363 22.22 3.12 -14.60
N THR A 364 21.50 2.58 -15.59
CA THR A 364 20.41 3.29 -16.27
C THR A 364 19.09 2.54 -16.14
N LEU A 365 18.01 3.24 -15.78
CA LEU A 365 16.63 2.77 -15.84
C LEU A 365 15.97 3.24 -17.13
N SER A 366 15.17 2.41 -17.78
CA SER A 366 14.29 2.87 -18.87
C SER A 366 13.03 3.52 -18.32
N THR A 367 12.25 4.15 -19.21
CA THR A 367 10.92 4.68 -18.88
C THR A 367 10.00 3.57 -18.38
N TYR A 368 10.03 2.39 -19.05
CA TYR A 368 9.27 1.22 -18.62
C TYR A 368 9.60 0.84 -17.17
N ASP A 369 10.90 0.74 -16.85
CA ASP A 369 11.36 0.30 -15.53
C ASP A 369 10.84 1.22 -14.43
N VAL A 370 10.89 2.53 -14.62
CA VAL A 370 10.36 3.50 -13.64
C VAL A 370 8.85 3.46 -13.57
N LEU A 371 8.14 3.26 -14.69
CA LEU A 371 6.67 3.24 -14.70
C LEU A 371 6.07 2.03 -13.97
N VAL A 372 6.71 0.87 -14.07
CA VAL A 372 6.25 -0.34 -13.35
C VAL A 372 6.88 -0.49 -11.96
N MET A 373 7.87 0.32 -11.62
CA MET A 373 8.47 0.34 -10.29
C MET A 373 7.45 0.75 -9.23
N SER A 374 7.46 0.04 -8.11
CA SER A 374 6.68 0.35 -6.92
C SER A 374 7.05 1.70 -6.33
N GLU A 375 6.09 2.33 -5.65
CA GLU A 375 6.33 3.62 -4.99
C GLU A 375 7.39 3.52 -3.89
N LEU A 376 7.44 2.41 -3.15
CA LEU A 376 8.49 2.14 -2.16
C LEU A 376 9.90 2.21 -2.79
N HIS A 377 10.10 1.53 -3.92
CA HIS A 377 11.41 1.53 -4.58
C HIS A 377 11.73 2.86 -5.25
N LYS A 378 10.72 3.58 -5.78
CA LYS A 378 10.91 4.95 -6.28
C LYS A 378 11.36 5.88 -5.17
N GLU A 379 10.72 5.84 -4.01
CA GLU A 379 11.10 6.66 -2.85
C GLU A 379 12.52 6.34 -2.38
N MET A 380 12.89 5.06 -2.33
CA MET A 380 14.26 4.66 -1.98
C MET A 380 15.31 5.16 -2.99
N LEU A 381 15.06 4.98 -4.28
CA LEU A 381 16.04 5.29 -5.32
C LEU A 381 16.09 6.79 -5.62
N PHE A 382 14.98 7.51 -5.54
CA PHE A 382 14.93 8.93 -5.95
C PHE A 382 14.68 9.90 -4.80
N GLY A 383 14.20 9.46 -3.63
CA GLY A 383 13.81 10.34 -2.53
C GLY A 383 14.94 11.18 -1.95
N ASN A 384 16.18 10.67 -1.98
CA ASN A 384 17.38 11.39 -1.56
C ASN A 384 18.26 11.86 -2.74
N ARG A 385 17.72 11.80 -3.97
CA ARG A 385 18.45 12.22 -5.18
C ARG A 385 17.80 13.43 -5.82
N GLY A 386 18.63 14.23 -6.48
CA GLY A 386 18.20 15.33 -7.34
C GLY A 386 18.70 15.11 -8.77
N VAL A 387 18.05 15.76 -9.73
CA VAL A 387 18.55 15.76 -11.11
C VAL A 387 19.81 16.63 -11.19
N GLU A 388 20.94 16.01 -11.52
CA GLU A 388 22.23 16.68 -11.70
C GLU A 388 22.34 17.30 -13.10
N ARG A 389 21.97 16.53 -14.13
CA ARG A 389 21.98 16.98 -15.53
C ARG A 389 20.99 16.19 -16.37
N VAL A 390 20.68 16.73 -17.54
CA VAL A 390 19.85 16.08 -18.56
C VAL A 390 20.58 16.18 -19.91
N GLU A 391 20.63 15.07 -20.64
CA GLU A 391 21.22 14.95 -21.96
C GLU A 391 20.15 14.47 -22.95
N LEU A 392 20.19 14.97 -24.19
CA LEU A 392 19.39 14.40 -25.27
C LEU A 392 20.19 13.27 -25.92
N VAL A 393 19.62 12.07 -25.97
CA VAL A 393 20.24 10.88 -26.58
C VAL A 393 19.44 10.51 -27.83
N GLY A 394 20.05 10.67 -29.00
CA GLY A 394 19.32 10.58 -30.26
C GLY A 394 18.30 11.70 -30.42
N ASN A 395 17.20 11.44 -31.12
CA ASN A 395 16.12 12.42 -31.33
C ASN A 395 14.93 12.26 -30.38
N ASP A 396 14.85 11.12 -29.68
CA ASP A 396 13.60 10.68 -29.05
C ASP A 396 13.74 10.41 -27.54
N TYR A 397 14.95 10.49 -26.98
CA TYR A 397 15.20 10.14 -25.58
C TYR A 397 15.91 11.24 -24.78
N LEU A 398 15.49 11.40 -23.54
CA LEU A 398 16.15 12.22 -22.53
C LEU A 398 16.85 11.32 -21.53
N ARG A 399 18.16 11.48 -21.39
CA ARG A 399 18.96 10.84 -20.36
C ARG A 399 19.10 11.78 -19.17
N ILE A 400 18.50 11.41 -18.05
CA ILE A 400 18.40 12.22 -16.83
C ILE A 400 19.31 11.59 -15.77
N PHE A 401 20.27 12.34 -15.27
CA PHE A 401 21.22 11.87 -14.25
C PHE A 401 20.74 12.30 -12.87
N TRP A 402 20.58 11.34 -11.98
CA TRP A 402 20.13 11.50 -10.61
C TRP A 402 21.28 11.20 -9.66
N GLY A 403 21.69 12.18 -8.86
CA GLY A 403 22.72 11.98 -7.84
C GLY A 403 22.33 12.52 -6.47
N PRO A 404 23.14 12.28 -5.43
CA PRO A 404 22.88 12.72 -4.07
C PRO A 404 22.52 14.19 -4.01
N ARG A 405 21.44 14.50 -3.29
CA ARG A 405 21.10 15.87 -2.97
C ARG A 405 21.46 16.09 -1.51
N ASP A 406 22.31 17.08 -1.23
CA ASP A 406 22.35 17.68 0.11
C ASP A 406 20.93 18.16 0.39
N ARG A 407 20.25 17.60 1.42
CA ARG A 407 18.87 17.94 1.78
C ARG A 407 18.72 19.46 1.73
N CYS A 408 18.10 19.95 0.66
CA CYS A 408 17.97 21.37 0.42
C CYS A 408 16.70 21.79 1.16
N ASP A 409 16.81 22.73 2.10
CA ASP A 409 15.74 23.21 3.01
C ASP A 409 14.53 23.87 2.30
N CYS A 410 14.35 23.66 0.99
CA CYS A 410 13.40 24.41 0.16
C CYS A 410 12.21 23.60 -0.36
N ILE A 411 11.97 22.39 0.16
CA ILE A 411 10.70 21.67 -0.10
C ILE A 411 9.90 21.69 1.19
N ASP A 412 9.05 22.71 1.35
CA ASP A 412 7.95 22.68 2.31
C ASP A 412 7.10 21.42 2.03
N GLU A 413 6.75 20.68 3.08
CA GLU A 413 6.03 19.38 3.02
C GLU A 413 4.69 19.43 2.26
N GLY A 414 4.19 20.63 1.94
CA GLY A 414 2.98 20.86 1.14
C GLY A 414 3.16 20.77 -0.37
N ASP A 415 4.39 20.85 -0.90
CA ASP A 415 4.64 20.90 -2.35
C ASP A 415 5.36 19.63 -2.83
N ARG A 416 4.70 18.48 -2.67
CA ARG A 416 5.10 17.19 -3.28
C ARG A 416 5.13 17.22 -4.82
N GLN A 417 4.84 18.37 -5.43
CA GLN A 417 5.01 18.59 -6.86
C GLN A 417 6.48 18.85 -7.17
N GLY A 418 7.25 17.77 -7.32
CA GLY A 418 8.64 17.81 -7.80
C GLY A 418 8.73 18.43 -9.19
N LEU A 419 8.84 19.76 -9.25
CA LEU A 419 9.50 20.44 -10.37
C LEU A 419 11.00 20.34 -10.13
N PHE A 420 11.66 19.57 -10.98
CA PHE A 420 13.10 19.47 -10.96
C PHE A 420 13.66 20.51 -11.92
N PHE A 421 14.37 21.49 -11.36
CA PHE A 421 15.30 22.33 -12.10
C PHE A 421 16.65 21.64 -12.10
N ALA A 422 17.00 20.99 -13.20
CA ALA A 422 18.37 20.53 -13.38
C ALA A 422 19.25 21.77 -13.62
N ASN A 423 20.04 22.18 -12.64
CA ASN A 423 21.00 23.27 -12.80
C ASN A 423 22.23 22.71 -13.52
N ALA A 424 22.14 22.56 -14.85
CA ALA A 424 23.29 22.24 -15.67
C ALA A 424 24.28 23.41 -15.58
N GLY A 425 25.44 23.16 -14.96
CA GLY A 425 26.49 24.15 -14.77
C GLY A 425 26.69 25.02 -16.02
N THR A 426 26.51 26.33 -15.86
CA THR A 426 26.72 27.38 -16.87
C THR A 426 25.93 27.30 -18.19
N ALA A 427 24.93 26.43 -18.31
CA ALA A 427 24.10 26.32 -19.50
C ALA A 427 22.64 25.97 -19.13
N VAL A 428 21.82 27.02 -18.96
CA VAL A 428 20.36 27.08 -18.67
C VAL A 428 19.63 25.75 -18.47
N GLY A 429 19.10 25.64 -17.26
CA GLY A 429 18.42 24.46 -16.73
C GLY A 429 17.11 24.10 -17.43
N VAL A 430 16.87 22.79 -17.38
CA VAL A 430 15.64 22.12 -17.79
C VAL A 430 14.64 22.21 -16.66
N ALA A 431 13.40 22.64 -16.97
CA ALA A 431 12.26 22.45 -16.08
C ALA A 431 11.53 21.17 -16.50
N CYS A 432 11.78 20.06 -15.81
CA CYS A 432 11.00 18.83 -16.01
C CYS A 432 10.13 18.63 -14.78
N GLY A 433 8.80 18.71 -14.95
CA GLY A 433 7.85 18.26 -13.95
C GLY A 433 7.74 16.74 -13.98
N LEU A 434 8.76 16.03 -13.47
CA LEU A 434 8.68 14.59 -13.24
C LEU A 434 7.94 14.34 -11.94
N HIS A 435 6.62 14.24 -12.01
CA HIS A 435 5.85 13.77 -10.87
C HIS A 435 5.96 12.25 -10.78
N VAL A 436 6.86 11.77 -9.92
CA VAL A 436 7.21 10.35 -9.76
C VAL A 436 5.98 9.46 -9.45
N THR A 437 4.93 10.06 -8.89
CA THR A 437 3.76 9.41 -8.28
C THR A 437 2.41 9.59 -9.00
N TYR A 438 2.29 10.30 -10.14
CA TYR A 438 0.99 10.48 -10.82
C TYR A 438 1.06 10.34 -12.34
N ARG A 439 0.11 9.57 -12.89
CA ARG A 439 0.00 9.08 -14.27
C ARG A 439 -0.09 10.14 -15.38
N HIS A 440 -0.11 11.44 -15.08
CA HIS A 440 -0.27 12.49 -16.09
C HIS A 440 0.49 13.76 -15.70
N LYS A 441 1.61 14.05 -16.38
CA LYS A 441 2.13 15.41 -16.56
C LYS A 441 2.79 15.55 -17.93
N LYS A 442 2.56 16.70 -18.57
CA LYS A 442 3.25 17.12 -19.80
C LYS A 442 4.53 17.84 -19.36
N ALA A 443 5.69 17.38 -19.84
CA ALA A 443 6.95 18.07 -19.59
C ALA A 443 7.18 19.12 -20.67
N VAL A 444 7.65 20.32 -20.29
CA VAL A 444 8.18 21.32 -21.23
C VAL A 444 9.69 21.31 -21.09
N LEU A 445 10.38 20.63 -22.01
CA LEU A 445 11.84 20.61 -22.00
C LEU A 445 12.40 21.90 -22.59
N VAL A 446 12.85 22.81 -21.73
CA VAL A 446 13.63 23.97 -22.15
C VAL A 446 15.09 23.67 -21.88
N ASN A 447 15.89 23.42 -22.92
CA ASN A 447 17.34 23.26 -22.79
C ASN A 447 18.08 24.39 -23.54
N THR A 448 19.39 24.56 -23.31
CA THR A 448 20.20 25.57 -24.03
C THR A 448 20.38 25.34 -25.52
N SER A 449 19.85 24.27 -26.11
CA SER A 449 19.83 24.11 -27.56
C SER A 449 18.48 24.51 -28.17
N THR A 450 17.44 24.71 -27.35
CA THR A 450 16.19 25.33 -27.80
C THR A 450 16.36 26.84 -27.98
N PRO A 451 15.68 27.48 -28.95
CA PRO A 451 15.67 28.93 -29.10
C PRO A 451 15.29 29.66 -27.80
N LEU A 452 14.29 29.14 -27.07
CA LEU A 452 13.86 29.70 -25.78
C LEU A 452 14.94 29.58 -24.70
N GLY A 453 15.60 28.42 -24.57
CA GLY A 453 16.67 28.25 -23.60
C GLY A 453 17.94 29.02 -23.93
N LEU A 454 18.30 29.16 -25.21
CA LEU A 454 19.36 30.06 -25.67
C LEU A 454 19.05 31.51 -25.30
N TRP A 455 17.83 31.96 -25.57
CA TRP A 455 17.39 33.31 -25.25
C TRP A 455 17.38 33.59 -23.74
N LEU A 456 16.86 32.66 -22.94
CA LEU A 456 16.93 32.74 -21.48
C LEU A 456 18.38 32.79 -20.98
N LYS A 457 19.31 32.05 -21.63
CA LYS A 457 20.75 32.08 -21.31
C LYS A 457 21.33 33.45 -21.52
N LEU A 458 21.04 34.04 -22.67
CA LEU A 458 21.52 35.36 -23.05
C LEU A 458 21.02 36.42 -22.07
N ILE A 459 19.73 36.38 -21.69
CA ILE A 459 19.16 37.29 -20.69
C ILE A 459 19.82 37.14 -19.33
N LEU A 460 19.98 35.90 -18.85
CA LEU A 460 20.58 35.64 -17.55
C LEU A 460 22.05 36.08 -17.49
N ASN A 461 22.82 35.77 -18.53
CA ASN A 461 24.23 36.19 -18.64
C ASN A 461 24.35 37.72 -18.72
N TYR A 462 23.48 38.36 -19.49
CA TYR A 462 23.47 39.82 -19.61
C TYR A 462 23.13 40.49 -18.28
N ALA A 463 22.11 40.00 -17.57
CA ALA A 463 21.73 40.52 -16.25
C ALA A 463 22.85 40.36 -15.21
N ALA A 464 23.59 39.25 -15.26
CA ALA A 464 24.74 39.02 -14.38
C ALA A 464 25.92 39.96 -14.68
N GLN A 465 26.19 40.25 -15.95
CA GLN A 465 27.28 41.13 -16.38
C GLN A 465 26.94 42.62 -16.21
N ASN A 466 25.67 43.00 -16.23
CA ASN A 466 25.22 44.39 -16.24
C ASN A 466 24.21 44.70 -15.11
N PRO A 467 24.52 44.47 -13.82
CA PRO A 467 23.57 44.57 -12.72
C PRO A 467 23.01 46.00 -12.49
N ARG A 468 23.63 47.03 -13.09
CA ARG A 468 23.21 48.44 -12.98
C ARG A 468 22.45 48.97 -14.19
N GLN A 469 22.37 48.21 -15.28
CA GLN A 469 21.56 48.63 -16.44
C GLN A 469 20.09 48.30 -16.17
N LEU A 470 19.29 49.37 -16.05
CA LEU A 470 17.86 49.40 -15.66
C LEU A 470 16.90 48.50 -16.45
N ALA A 471 17.32 47.89 -17.55
CA ALA A 471 16.45 47.18 -18.49
C ALA A 471 15.97 45.81 -17.97
N VAL A 472 16.71 45.15 -17.08
CA VAL A 472 16.29 43.87 -16.48
C VAL A 472 16.33 43.99 -14.96
N ARG A 473 15.26 44.57 -14.40
CA ARG A 473 15.09 44.64 -12.95
C ARG A 473 15.13 43.22 -12.33
N PRO A 474 15.78 43.00 -11.18
CA PRO A 474 15.80 41.70 -10.51
C PRO A 474 14.41 41.08 -10.34
N GLU A 475 13.39 41.92 -10.12
CA GLU A 475 11.99 41.51 -9.98
C GLU A 475 11.40 40.97 -11.29
N LEU A 476 11.78 41.54 -12.45
CA LEU A 476 11.33 41.03 -13.76
C LEU A 476 11.97 39.68 -14.07
N LEU A 477 13.23 39.49 -13.70
CA LEU A 477 13.92 38.22 -13.87
C LEU A 477 13.36 37.16 -12.91
N ALA A 478 13.06 37.53 -11.67
CA ALA A 478 12.36 36.67 -10.72
C ALA A 478 10.98 36.27 -11.24
N ARG A 479 10.21 37.21 -11.80
CA ARG A 479 8.89 36.94 -12.39
C ARG A 479 8.97 36.11 -13.67
N LEU A 480 9.96 36.34 -14.53
CA LEU A 480 10.21 35.51 -15.72
C LEU A 480 10.49 34.06 -15.33
N LYS A 481 11.34 33.87 -14.31
CA LYS A 481 11.62 32.55 -13.75
C LYS A 481 10.33 31.94 -13.21
N GLU A 482 9.62 32.62 -12.33
CA GLU A 482 8.36 32.16 -11.73
C GLU A 482 7.32 31.74 -12.77
N LEU A 483 7.08 32.56 -13.79
CA LEU A 483 6.14 32.25 -14.86
C LEU A 483 6.61 31.09 -15.74
N LEU A 484 7.93 30.94 -15.96
CA LEU A 484 8.47 29.76 -16.63
C LEU A 484 8.23 28.49 -15.79
N ILE A 485 8.42 28.57 -14.47
CA ILE A 485 8.10 27.47 -13.54
C ILE A 485 6.61 27.12 -13.68
N GLN A 486 5.74 28.13 -13.58
CA GLN A 486 4.30 27.97 -13.64
C GLN A 486 3.83 27.40 -14.99
N ALA A 487 4.36 27.87 -16.11
CA ALA A 487 4.06 27.36 -17.45
C ALA A 487 4.58 25.94 -17.67
N ALA A 488 5.74 25.59 -17.10
CA ALA A 488 6.26 24.22 -17.09
C ALA A 488 5.43 23.29 -16.19
N THR A 489 4.76 23.84 -15.18
CA THR A 489 3.90 23.09 -14.25
C THR A 489 2.49 22.89 -14.79
N TYR A 490 1.93 23.95 -15.37
CA TYR A 490 0.53 24.04 -15.79
C TYR A 490 0.46 24.53 -17.22
N ILE A 491 0.06 23.65 -18.15
CA ILE A 491 -0.04 24.00 -19.57
C ILE A 491 -0.97 25.19 -19.83
N SER A 492 -1.97 25.39 -18.97
CA SER A 492 -2.89 26.54 -19.04
C SER A 492 -2.20 27.89 -18.78
N LEU A 493 -0.98 27.90 -18.22
CA LEU A 493 -0.21 29.10 -17.92
C LEU A 493 0.88 29.38 -18.96
N VAL A 494 1.01 28.54 -20.01
CA VAL A 494 1.94 28.78 -21.13
C VAL A 494 1.61 30.09 -21.83
N ASP A 495 0.32 30.38 -22.05
CA ASP A 495 -0.13 31.64 -22.66
C ASP A 495 0.22 32.86 -21.80
N ASP A 496 0.19 32.71 -20.47
CA ASP A 496 0.53 33.80 -19.55
C ASP A 496 2.04 34.07 -19.53
N PHE A 497 2.86 33.03 -19.62
CA PHE A 497 4.30 33.17 -19.82
C PHE A 497 4.62 33.77 -21.19
N ALA A 498 3.98 33.32 -22.27
CA ALA A 498 4.13 33.90 -23.62
C ALA A 498 3.80 35.40 -23.64
N LYS A 499 2.64 35.81 -23.10
CA LYS A 499 2.24 37.22 -22.96
C LYS A 499 3.21 38.03 -22.10
N PHE A 500 3.88 37.40 -21.14
CA PHE A 500 4.90 38.06 -20.34
C PHE A 500 6.18 38.27 -21.15
N VAL A 501 6.65 37.25 -21.87
CA VAL A 501 7.80 37.35 -22.78
C VAL A 501 7.55 38.41 -23.86
N ASP A 502 6.37 38.44 -24.47
CA ASP A 502 5.96 39.44 -25.46
C ASP A 502 6.11 40.88 -24.95
N ARG A 503 5.77 41.10 -23.67
CA ARG A 503 5.89 42.41 -23.02
C ARG A 503 7.33 42.73 -22.60
N LEU A 504 8.13 41.70 -22.31
CA LEU A 504 9.51 41.84 -21.90
C LEU A 504 10.43 42.16 -23.08
N VAL A 505 10.25 41.49 -24.24
CA VAL A 505 11.15 41.59 -25.40
C VAL A 505 11.41 43.04 -25.85
N PRO A 506 10.40 43.94 -25.97
CA PRO A 506 10.65 45.34 -26.36
C PRO A 506 11.52 46.12 -25.37
N LEU A 507 11.50 45.72 -24.10
CA LEU A 507 12.26 46.36 -23.02
C LEU A 507 13.72 45.90 -22.97
N LEU A 508 14.06 44.82 -23.67
CA LEU A 508 15.42 44.29 -23.73
C LEU A 508 16.30 45.10 -24.71
N PRO A 509 17.62 45.20 -24.43
CA PRO A 509 18.63 45.68 -25.38
C PRO A 509 18.51 44.98 -26.74
N ALA A 510 18.84 45.67 -27.83
CA ALA A 510 18.68 45.16 -29.19
C ALA A 510 19.33 43.78 -29.39
N GLU A 511 20.52 43.56 -28.82
CA GLU A 511 21.24 42.27 -28.85
C GLU A 511 20.58 41.11 -28.09
N LEU A 512 19.58 41.39 -27.25
CA LEU A 512 18.80 40.39 -26.50
C LEU A 512 17.37 40.24 -27.02
N ARG A 513 16.98 41.06 -28.01
CA ARG A 513 15.66 40.94 -28.63
C ARG A 513 15.64 39.67 -29.46
N PHE A 514 14.57 38.91 -29.30
CA PHE A 514 14.33 37.73 -30.10
C PHE A 514 14.00 38.20 -31.53
N GLU A 515 14.84 37.87 -32.53
CA GLU A 515 14.61 38.28 -33.93
C GLU A 515 13.52 37.43 -34.63
N GLY A 516 12.95 36.43 -33.95
CA GLY A 516 11.77 35.69 -34.40
C GLY A 516 10.47 36.22 -33.79
N THR A 517 9.31 35.81 -34.33
CA THR A 517 8.05 35.91 -33.58
C THR A 517 8.23 35.20 -32.25
N CYS A 518 7.92 35.89 -31.15
CA CYS A 518 7.90 35.29 -29.82
C CYS A 518 7.07 34.00 -29.87
N PRO A 519 7.49 32.94 -29.16
CA PRO A 519 6.70 31.73 -28.98
C PRO A 519 5.32 32.09 -28.44
N SER A 520 4.34 32.28 -29.32
CA SER A 520 3.00 32.77 -28.97
C SER A 520 1.96 31.64 -29.02
N THR A 521 2.41 30.45 -29.40
CA THR A 521 1.62 29.23 -29.45
C THR A 521 2.35 28.10 -28.73
N SER A 522 1.63 27.07 -28.31
CA SER A 522 2.24 25.84 -27.77
C SER A 522 3.23 25.18 -28.75
N GLU A 523 3.22 25.54 -30.03
CA GLU A 523 4.10 24.97 -31.06
C GLU A 523 5.56 25.46 -30.95
N ASP A 524 5.78 26.70 -30.50
CA ASP A 524 7.09 27.35 -30.46
C ASP A 524 7.90 27.09 -29.18
N PHE A 525 7.21 26.64 -28.12
CA PHE A 525 7.81 26.30 -26.82
C PHE A 525 8.66 25.03 -26.85
N GLY A 526 8.79 24.37 -28.00
CA GLY A 526 9.29 23.01 -28.04
C GLY A 526 8.45 22.11 -27.13
N VAL A 527 7.14 22.40 -26.98
CA VAL A 527 6.24 21.48 -26.30
C VAL A 527 6.25 20.23 -27.15
N PHE A 528 6.92 19.18 -26.67
CA PHE A 528 6.69 17.83 -27.12
C PHE A 528 5.20 17.52 -26.90
N THR A 529 4.40 17.80 -27.92
CA THR A 529 2.99 17.44 -27.99
C THR A 529 2.80 16.65 -29.27
N ALA A 530 2.11 15.52 -29.15
CA ALA A 530 1.88 14.47 -30.15
C ALA A 530 1.49 14.91 -31.57
N ARG A 531 1.13 16.18 -31.82
CA ARG A 531 0.66 16.66 -33.12
C ARG A 531 1.74 16.70 -34.22
N ARG A 532 3.03 16.66 -33.86
CA ARG A 532 4.11 16.77 -34.85
C ARG A 532 4.22 15.53 -35.75
N MET A 533 3.84 14.34 -35.29
CA MET A 533 3.90 13.12 -36.13
C MET A 533 2.76 13.00 -37.14
N GLU A 534 1.54 13.44 -36.81
CA GLU A 534 0.44 13.48 -37.79
C GLU A 534 0.70 14.52 -38.88
N SER A 535 1.28 15.68 -38.54
CA SER A 535 1.67 16.73 -39.49
C SER A 535 2.76 16.25 -40.46
N ILE A 536 3.79 15.55 -39.99
CA ILE A 536 4.88 15.06 -40.84
C ILE A 536 4.44 13.91 -41.77
N GLN A 537 3.56 13.00 -41.32
CA GLN A 537 2.98 11.96 -42.18
C GLN A 537 1.96 12.53 -43.17
N MET A 538 1.19 13.55 -42.79
CA MET A 538 0.24 14.24 -43.66
C MET A 538 0.97 15.12 -44.70
N GLN A 539 2.08 15.77 -44.32
CA GLN A 539 2.96 16.49 -45.24
C GLN A 539 3.71 15.55 -46.20
N ARG A 540 4.14 14.35 -45.77
CA ARG A 540 4.69 13.33 -46.70
C ARG A 540 3.64 12.83 -47.71
N LYS A 541 2.40 12.56 -47.28
CA LYS A 541 1.29 12.17 -48.18
C LYS A 541 0.84 13.31 -49.12
N MET A 542 0.92 14.57 -48.69
CA MET A 542 0.69 15.72 -49.58
C MET A 542 1.86 15.91 -50.56
N THR A 543 3.10 15.78 -50.12
CA THR A 543 4.29 15.96 -50.98
C THR A 543 4.37 14.90 -52.07
N GLU A 544 3.94 13.65 -51.83
CA GLU A 544 3.84 12.63 -52.88
C GLU A 544 2.68 12.87 -53.85
N ARG A 545 1.54 13.43 -53.40
CA ARG A 545 0.43 13.82 -54.28
C ARG A 545 0.77 14.99 -55.21
N PHE A 546 1.71 15.85 -54.83
CA PHE A 546 2.15 17.00 -55.63
C PHE A 546 3.29 16.69 -56.62
N LYS A 547 3.94 15.53 -56.54
CA LYS A 547 5.00 15.12 -57.49
C LYS A 547 4.48 14.58 -58.84
N HIS A 548 3.16 14.47 -59.05
CA HIS A 548 2.57 13.86 -60.25
C HIS A 548 1.55 14.73 -61.00
N ARG A 549 1.70 16.06 -61.00
CA ARG A 549 0.97 16.90 -61.97
C ARG A 549 1.91 17.89 -62.67
N PRO A 550 2.25 17.67 -63.95
CA PRO A 550 2.83 18.71 -64.77
C PRO A 550 1.72 19.65 -65.26
N GLU A 551 1.97 20.94 -65.06
CA GLU A 551 1.57 22.12 -65.83
C GLU A 551 0.15 22.20 -66.41
N LEU A 552 -0.57 23.27 -66.05
CA LEU A 552 -1.30 24.11 -67.01
C LEU A 552 -1.62 25.47 -66.39
N GLN A 553 -0.92 26.48 -66.94
CA GLN A 553 -1.18 27.93 -67.06
C GLN A 553 -1.55 28.77 -65.84
#